data_AF-A0A150QRK8-F1
#
_entry.id   AF-A0A150QRK8-F1
#
_cell.length_a   1.000
_cell.length_b   1.000
_cell.length_c   1.000
_cell.angle_alpha   90.00
_cell.angle_beta   90.00
_cell.angle_gamma   90.00
#
_symmetry.space_group_name_H-M   'P 1'
#
loop_
_entity.id
_entity.type
_entity.pdbx_description
1 polymer ?
#
loop_
_entity_poly.entity_id
_entity_poly.type
_entity_poly.pdbx_seq_one_letter_code
_entity_poly.pdbx_strand_id
1 'polypeptide(L)'
;MRRCFWGATAALAVASGGCSAPATGELMVAIQTDMAVPKDLDQIELQVLSDGKPIISRDRNQLGPDHAQLPGTRGLTVSEDPSREIRIRVRALLGDRIRVEHTVLTTVPEDRVATLWVPLHFLCGVDAGEGEAREPDAEGACPDDPACAAAACGERRVSAASLPDYAERNVLHHACFDAATCFEGASPVEEGDLDPADCTIAARDGGVNVAIATEGDGACGAAGCFVPLDAESDFGWRRRDDGRIALPKALCSPGRLARLGVVVSPVTPACPPKQIAQPLCPAAEGRPVVLAARQRSPVSLAVSETGVLWTEQGTLSDEHEDLEPNVDGAVKRVAREGGPPETIASKQAAPRHLALADSGEVFWTNRGVAGAAATALMRWLPRGGNAKPWLNVEQLGFSGSLEALALDGESLFWTQLPDGGALGRVGFAALDPRDEPAPETLDGTHRANRLAAANNVVCWTDVGPDSAEDGAAKGSVRCKKRRASEIVSVGAGERKPYGIALDAENPAEVFWVNFEGEVVRASLDGARRDVIVQDLGAPGPYGIALDERQVYWTNRLQGTVNVLRRDALPGSACGDGACTLAAGQNNPGAIAVDGEAIYWINEGSPVVGPTGKADGAVVRLAKPPPP
;
A
#
# COMPACT_ATOMS: atom_id res chain seq x y z
N MET A 1 -10.84 31.03 16.21
CA MET A 1 -10.00 31.81 15.27
C MET A 1 -8.96 32.60 16.05
N ARG A 2 -7.84 31.95 16.39
CA ARG A 2 -6.66 32.57 17.01
C ARG A 2 -5.58 32.67 15.95
N ARG A 3 -5.00 33.86 15.77
CA ARG A 3 -3.82 34.07 14.93
C ARG A 3 -2.61 33.43 15.62
N CYS A 4 -1.99 32.41 15.03
CA CYS A 4 -0.67 31.95 15.43
C CYS A 4 0.38 32.82 14.73
N PHE A 5 0.67 33.96 15.35
CA PHE A 5 1.90 34.71 15.09
C PHE A 5 3.08 33.92 15.65
N TRP A 6 4.08 33.65 14.82
CA TRP A 6 5.42 33.36 15.33
C TRP A 6 5.91 34.61 16.08
N GLY A 7 6.33 34.44 17.33
CA GLY A 7 6.43 35.52 18.31
C GLY A 7 7.46 36.60 17.99
N ALA A 8 7.02 37.86 18.02
CA ALA A 8 7.72 39.00 18.61
C ALA A 8 6.73 40.15 18.87
N THR A 9 6.89 40.82 20.00
CA THR A 9 6.08 41.90 20.57
C THR A 9 5.86 43.11 19.66
N ALA A 10 4.62 43.61 19.64
CA ALA A 10 4.20 44.83 18.96
C ALA A 10 4.78 46.11 19.59
N ALA A 11 5.24 47.05 18.76
CA ALA A 11 5.57 48.41 19.16
C ALA A 11 4.58 49.40 18.51
N LEU A 12 4.06 50.33 19.33
CA LEU A 12 3.13 51.40 18.96
C LEU A 12 3.72 52.37 17.92
N ALA A 13 2.88 52.78 16.96
CA ALA A 13 3.18 53.84 16.01
C ALA A 13 2.98 55.23 16.63
N VAL A 14 3.98 56.11 16.45
CA VAL A 14 3.81 57.57 16.45
C VAL A 14 4.18 58.05 15.04
N ALA A 15 3.22 58.68 14.36
CA ALA A 15 3.39 59.21 13.01
C ALA A 15 4.01 60.62 13.05
N SER A 16 5.14 60.80 12.37
CA SER A 16 5.49 62.06 11.67
C SER A 16 6.80 61.89 10.89
N GLY A 17 6.80 62.29 9.62
CA GLY A 17 8.02 62.54 8.84
C GLY A 17 8.16 61.62 7.63
N GLY A 18 8.02 62.19 6.43
CA GLY A 18 8.31 61.51 5.17
C GLY A 18 9.78 61.12 5.08
N CYS A 19 10.05 59.85 5.31
CA CYS A 19 11.03 59.06 4.59
C CYS A 19 10.24 57.83 4.13
N SER A 20 10.23 57.53 2.83
CA SER A 20 9.90 56.17 2.41
C SER A 20 10.91 55.26 3.12
N ALA A 21 10.48 54.56 4.16
CA ALA A 21 11.28 53.47 4.71
C ALA A 21 11.65 52.59 3.51
N PRO A 22 12.93 52.29 3.28
CA PRO A 22 13.27 51.31 2.25
C PRO A 22 12.44 50.08 2.61
N ALA A 23 11.65 49.58 1.64
CA ALA A 23 11.00 48.30 1.82
C ALA A 23 12.10 47.35 2.22
N THR A 24 12.10 46.87 3.47
CA THR A 24 13.13 45.95 3.92
C THR A 24 12.97 44.73 3.05
N GLY A 25 13.93 44.52 2.17
CA GLY A 25 13.96 43.38 1.30
C GLY A 25 13.78 42.09 2.09
N GLU A 26 12.96 41.19 1.55
CA GLU A 26 12.60 39.96 2.23
C GLU A 26 12.47 38.82 1.21
N LEU A 27 12.93 37.66 1.60
CA LEU A 27 12.76 36.42 0.88
C LEU A 27 11.77 35.54 1.62
N MET A 28 10.59 35.35 1.05
CA MET A 28 9.59 34.42 1.53
C MET A 28 9.90 33.02 0.98
N VAL A 29 10.45 32.16 1.82
CA VAL A 29 10.69 30.75 1.53
C VAL A 29 9.37 30.01 1.66
N ALA A 30 8.83 29.49 0.56
CA ALA A 30 7.60 28.72 0.51
C ALA A 30 7.93 27.24 0.23
N ILE A 31 7.67 26.39 1.22
CA ILE A 31 7.92 24.95 1.18
C ILE A 31 6.63 24.24 0.80
N GLN A 32 6.71 23.33 -0.16
CA GLN A 32 5.59 22.55 -0.65
C GLN A 32 6.06 21.14 -1.00
N THR A 33 5.15 20.18 -1.09
CA THR A 33 5.43 18.83 -1.60
C THR A 33 4.29 18.32 -2.50
N ASP A 34 4.64 17.39 -3.39
CA ASP A 34 3.70 16.58 -4.19
C ASP A 34 3.43 15.20 -3.55
N MET A 35 4.00 14.94 -2.38
CA MET A 35 3.79 13.72 -1.58
C MET A 35 2.65 13.91 -0.57
N ALA A 36 2.03 12.81 -0.12
CA ALA A 36 0.92 12.89 0.82
C ALA A 36 1.41 13.10 2.26
N VAL A 37 0.77 14.02 2.99
CA VAL A 37 1.04 14.32 4.40
C VAL A 37 -0.10 13.77 5.27
N PRO A 38 0.16 13.10 6.40
CA PRO A 38 1.48 12.80 6.96
C PRO A 38 2.09 11.46 6.47
N LYS A 39 1.39 10.74 5.57
CA LYS A 39 1.70 9.37 5.18
C LYS A 39 3.11 9.17 4.60
N ASP A 40 3.51 10.05 3.68
CA ASP A 40 4.80 9.92 2.98
C ASP A 40 5.90 10.74 3.65
N LEU A 41 5.52 11.81 4.33
CA LEU A 41 6.33 12.64 5.20
C LEU A 41 5.46 13.25 6.32
N ASP A 42 5.98 13.29 7.53
CA ASP A 42 5.30 13.81 8.72
C ASP A 42 6.03 15.01 9.34
N GLN A 43 7.21 15.37 8.83
CA GLN A 43 8.00 16.49 9.32
C GLN A 43 8.74 17.22 8.19
N ILE A 44 8.98 18.51 8.41
CA ILE A 44 9.93 19.33 7.66
C ILE A 44 11.00 19.89 8.58
N GLU A 45 12.24 19.90 8.12
CA GLU A 45 13.38 20.56 8.78
C GLU A 45 13.95 21.64 7.87
N LEU A 46 13.94 22.89 8.32
CA LEU A 46 14.57 24.02 7.63
C LEU A 46 15.91 24.38 8.31
N GLN A 47 16.95 24.54 7.48
CA GLN A 47 18.24 25.07 7.86
C GLN A 47 18.64 26.18 6.89
N VAL A 48 19.16 27.29 7.43
CA VAL A 48 19.65 28.42 6.63
C VAL A 48 21.06 28.75 7.09
N LEU A 49 22.02 28.71 6.17
CA LEU A 49 23.43 28.99 6.41
C LEU A 49 23.86 30.22 5.61
N SER A 50 24.73 31.05 6.19
CA SER A 50 25.45 32.14 5.50
C SER A 50 26.93 31.97 5.79
N ASP A 51 27.76 31.82 4.75
CA ASP A 51 29.19 31.45 4.84
C ASP A 51 29.45 30.24 5.76
N GLY A 52 28.59 29.22 5.66
CA GLY A 52 28.68 28.02 6.48
C GLY A 52 28.27 28.21 7.95
N LYS A 53 27.89 29.42 8.38
CA LYS A 53 27.36 29.68 9.72
C LYS A 53 25.83 29.64 9.72
N PRO A 54 25.18 28.96 10.67
CA PRO A 54 23.72 28.91 10.72
C PRO A 54 23.11 30.26 11.10
N ILE A 55 22.25 30.77 10.22
CA ILE A 55 21.23 31.77 10.55
C ILE A 55 20.04 31.08 11.22
N ILE A 56 19.64 29.92 10.67
CA ILE A 56 18.67 28.99 11.25
C ILE A 56 19.35 27.64 11.34
N SER A 57 19.59 27.15 12.56
CA SER A 57 20.36 25.92 12.78
C SER A 57 19.60 24.67 12.35
N ARG A 58 18.40 24.45 12.91
CA ARG A 58 17.42 23.42 12.53
C ARG A 58 16.06 23.85 13.08
N ASP A 59 15.11 24.11 12.20
CA ASP A 59 13.72 24.40 12.55
C ASP A 59 12.86 23.22 12.10
N ARG A 60 12.53 22.31 13.03
CA ARG A 60 11.72 21.11 12.78
C ARG A 60 10.25 21.38 13.11
N ASN A 61 9.38 21.08 12.15
CA ASN A 61 7.95 21.23 12.30
C ASN A 61 7.25 19.93 11.91
N GLN A 62 6.38 19.46 12.79
CA GLN A 62 5.48 18.34 12.48
C GLN A 62 4.39 18.81 11.51
N LEU A 63 3.98 17.91 10.62
CA LEU A 63 2.97 18.12 9.61
C LEU A 63 1.76 17.24 9.87
N GLY A 64 0.58 17.69 9.45
CA GLY A 64 -0.67 16.94 9.58
C GLY A 64 -1.84 17.82 10.01
N PRO A 65 -3.07 17.27 10.10
CA PRO A 65 -4.30 18.03 10.36
C PRO A 65 -4.24 18.94 11.59
N ASP A 66 -3.63 18.47 12.68
CA ASP A 66 -3.48 19.20 13.95
C ASP A 66 -2.14 19.95 14.08
N HIS A 67 -1.33 19.96 13.02
CA HIS A 67 0.02 20.52 12.99
C HIS A 67 0.21 21.53 11.86
N ALA A 68 1.47 21.81 11.49
CA ALA A 68 1.76 22.76 10.42
C ALA A 68 1.22 22.23 9.08
N GLN A 69 0.67 23.16 8.29
CA GLN A 69 0.09 22.88 6.99
C GLN A 69 1.01 23.38 5.87
N LEU A 70 0.85 22.80 4.69
CA LEU A 70 1.56 23.23 3.49
C LEU A 70 0.64 24.07 2.56
N PRO A 71 1.16 25.05 1.81
CA PRO A 71 2.57 25.48 1.79
C PRO A 71 3.03 26.10 3.11
N GLY A 72 4.20 25.67 3.61
CA GLY A 72 4.80 26.24 4.81
C GLY A 72 5.66 27.45 4.43
N THR A 73 5.46 28.61 5.06
CA THR A 73 6.19 29.84 4.71
C THR A 73 7.13 30.32 5.81
N ARG A 74 8.33 30.76 5.43
CA ARG A 74 9.31 31.42 6.31
C ARG A 74 9.88 32.68 5.66
N GLY A 75 9.73 33.82 6.32
CA GLY A 75 10.39 35.06 5.92
C GLY A 75 11.86 35.09 6.34
N LEU A 76 12.73 35.54 5.43
CA LEU A 76 14.14 35.82 5.66
C LEU A 76 14.42 37.27 5.25
N THR A 77 14.83 38.11 6.19
CA THR A 77 15.12 39.52 5.93
C THR A 77 16.56 39.73 5.47
N VAL A 78 16.80 40.83 4.75
CA VAL A 78 18.13 41.24 4.29
C VAL A 78 19.16 41.26 5.43
N SER A 79 20.30 40.63 5.19
CA SER A 79 21.53 40.71 6.00
C SER A 79 22.18 42.10 5.85
N GLU A 80 23.08 42.49 6.75
CA GLU A 80 23.90 43.72 6.61
C GLU A 80 24.62 43.81 5.25
N ASP A 81 24.88 42.66 4.62
CA ASP A 81 25.40 42.53 3.26
C ASP A 81 24.37 41.78 2.36
N PRO A 82 23.68 42.48 1.45
CA PRO A 82 22.69 41.88 0.55
C PRO A 82 23.29 41.08 -0.60
N SER A 83 24.59 41.23 -0.89
CA SER A 83 25.29 40.39 -1.86
C SER A 83 25.63 39.01 -1.31
N ARG A 84 25.42 38.81 0.00
CA ARG A 84 25.78 37.59 0.70
C ARG A 84 24.86 36.44 0.33
N GLU A 85 25.46 35.38 -0.20
CA GLU A 85 24.75 34.16 -0.55
C GLU A 85 24.37 33.37 0.70
N ILE A 86 23.11 32.96 0.74
CA ILE A 86 22.56 32.07 1.75
C ILE A 86 22.29 30.69 1.15
N ARG A 87 22.55 29.65 1.93
CA ARG A 87 22.21 28.25 1.63
C ARG A 87 20.98 27.87 2.44
N ILE A 88 19.88 27.65 1.74
CA ILE A 88 18.60 27.22 2.29
C ILE A 88 18.48 25.72 2.04
N ARG A 89 18.53 24.92 3.10
CA ARG A 89 18.36 23.47 3.05
C ARG A 89 17.03 23.10 3.71
N VAL A 90 16.19 22.37 2.99
CA VAL A 90 14.91 21.86 3.48
C VAL A 90 14.90 20.34 3.37
N ARG A 91 14.55 19.65 4.44
CA ARG A 91 14.41 18.19 4.48
C ARG A 91 12.99 17.78 4.81
N ALA A 92 12.42 16.85 4.05
CA ALA A 92 11.23 16.09 4.41
C ALA A 92 11.63 14.83 5.17
N LEU A 93 10.95 14.52 6.27
CA LEU A 93 11.18 13.30 7.03
C LEU A 93 9.88 12.52 7.20
N LEU A 94 10.00 11.20 7.32
CA LEU A 94 8.96 10.30 7.81
C LEU A 94 9.51 9.61 9.05
N GLY A 95 8.99 9.97 10.23
CA GLY A 95 9.66 9.68 11.50
C GLY A 95 11.06 10.30 11.51
N ASP A 96 12.10 9.48 11.69
CA ASP A 96 13.49 9.92 11.68
C ASP A 96 14.18 9.78 10.30
N ARG A 97 13.50 9.15 9.33
CA ARG A 97 14.07 8.90 8.01
C ARG A 97 13.90 10.12 7.11
N ILE A 98 15.02 10.66 6.61
CA ILE A 98 15.00 11.67 5.55
C ILE A 98 14.47 11.04 4.25
N ARG A 99 13.39 11.61 3.71
CA ARG A 99 12.74 11.16 2.46
C ARG A 99 13.27 11.94 1.26
N VAL A 100 13.33 13.26 1.39
CA VAL A 100 13.75 14.20 0.34
C VAL A 100 14.53 15.33 1.00
N GLU A 101 15.59 15.80 0.35
CA GLU A 101 16.28 17.04 0.69
C GLU A 101 16.31 17.94 -0.54
N HIS A 102 16.13 19.25 -0.35
CA HIS A 102 16.32 20.26 -1.39
C HIS A 102 17.17 21.39 -0.82
N THR A 103 18.29 21.68 -1.48
CA THR A 103 19.18 22.79 -1.14
C THR A 103 19.19 23.85 -2.25
N VAL A 104 18.89 25.10 -1.87
CA VAL A 104 18.94 26.27 -2.76
C VAL A 104 19.98 27.28 -2.26
N LEU A 105 20.81 27.77 -3.17
CA LEU A 105 21.69 28.92 -2.96
C LEU A 105 21.06 30.17 -3.59
N THR A 106 20.92 31.25 -2.83
CA THR A 106 20.38 32.51 -3.35
C THR A 106 20.82 33.70 -2.48
N THR A 107 20.39 34.90 -2.83
CA THR A 107 20.52 36.10 -2.00
C THR A 107 19.13 36.60 -1.58
N VAL A 108 19.05 37.50 -0.61
CA VAL A 108 17.80 38.17 -0.25
C VAL A 108 17.68 39.44 -1.11
N PRO A 109 16.57 39.66 -1.84
CA PRO A 109 16.38 40.91 -2.59
C PRO A 109 16.39 42.12 -1.64
N GLU A 110 16.85 43.28 -2.11
CA GLU A 110 17.05 44.47 -1.24
C GLU A 110 15.80 45.33 -1.08
N ASP A 111 14.97 45.40 -2.11
CA ASP A 111 13.94 46.45 -2.30
C ASP A 111 12.52 45.91 -2.50
N ARG A 112 12.34 44.58 -2.41
CA ARG A 112 11.06 43.90 -2.60
C ARG A 112 10.95 42.64 -1.74
N VAL A 113 9.72 42.15 -1.61
CA VAL A 113 9.46 40.83 -1.04
C VAL A 113 9.34 39.84 -2.20
N ALA A 114 10.24 38.87 -2.29
CA ALA A 114 10.21 37.84 -3.33
C ALA A 114 9.82 36.48 -2.74
N THR A 115 9.21 35.62 -3.55
CA THR A 115 8.90 34.24 -3.15
C THR A 115 9.92 33.27 -3.74
N LEU A 116 10.59 32.51 -2.87
CA LEU A 116 11.36 31.33 -3.26
C LEU A 116 10.55 30.08 -2.95
N TRP A 117 10.11 29.37 -3.99
CA TRP A 117 9.56 28.03 -3.83
C TRP A 117 10.69 27.03 -3.63
N VAL A 118 10.60 26.26 -2.54
CA VAL A 118 11.49 25.12 -2.25
C VAL A 118 10.64 23.86 -2.22
N PRO A 119 10.33 23.30 -3.41
CA PRO A 119 9.47 22.13 -3.48
C PRO A 119 10.23 20.85 -3.10
N LEU A 120 9.60 20.00 -2.32
CA LEU A 120 10.05 18.68 -1.90
C LEU A 120 9.33 17.65 -2.76
N HIS A 121 9.89 17.34 -3.93
CA HIS A 121 9.26 16.45 -4.90
C HIS A 121 9.62 14.98 -4.68
N PHE A 122 8.64 14.10 -4.86
CA PHE A 122 8.77 12.65 -4.83
C PHE A 122 9.93 12.13 -5.69
N LEU A 123 10.08 12.66 -6.91
CA LEU A 123 11.14 12.26 -7.85
C LEU A 123 12.56 12.59 -7.38
N CYS A 124 12.72 13.39 -6.34
CA CYS A 124 14.03 13.72 -5.77
C CYS A 124 14.24 13.03 -4.42
N GLY A 125 13.40 12.04 -4.11
CA GLY A 125 13.61 11.13 -2.98
C GLY A 125 14.76 10.16 -3.23
N VAL A 126 15.32 9.67 -2.12
CA VAL A 126 16.39 8.67 -2.16
C VAL A 126 15.77 7.37 -2.65
N ASP A 127 16.20 6.90 -3.82
CA ASP A 127 15.93 5.54 -4.27
C ASP A 127 16.49 4.60 -3.20
N ALA A 128 15.61 4.06 -2.36
CA ALA A 128 15.94 2.94 -1.51
C ALA A 128 16.15 1.75 -2.43
N GLY A 129 17.36 1.65 -3.00
CA GLY A 129 17.85 0.40 -3.52
C GLY A 129 17.70 -0.66 -2.43
N GLU A 130 17.22 -1.82 -2.82
CA GLU A 130 17.13 -3.00 -1.97
C GLU A 130 18.48 -3.23 -1.26
N GLY A 131 18.50 -3.24 0.09
CA GLY A 131 19.48 -4.03 0.83
C GLY A 131 20.45 -3.38 1.81
N GLU A 132 20.57 -2.05 1.95
CA GLU A 132 21.52 -1.48 2.94
C GLU A 132 20.93 -0.35 3.79
N ALA A 133 20.91 -0.58 5.11
CA ALA A 133 20.62 0.43 6.10
C ALA A 133 21.72 1.51 6.05
N ARG A 134 21.35 2.73 5.66
CA ARG A 134 22.25 3.89 5.70
C ARG A 134 22.29 4.52 7.09
N GLU A 135 23.49 4.93 7.52
CA GLU A 135 23.70 5.62 8.79
C GLU A 135 22.97 6.97 8.88
N PRO A 136 22.54 7.41 10.09
CA PRO A 136 21.75 8.64 10.27
C PRO A 136 22.47 9.95 9.95
N ASP A 137 23.81 9.94 9.91
CA ASP A 137 24.66 11.14 9.83
C ASP A 137 25.56 11.18 8.58
N ALA A 138 25.31 10.35 7.56
CA ALA A 138 26.07 10.42 6.32
C ALA A 138 25.81 11.76 5.59
N GLU A 139 26.84 12.61 5.49
CA GLU A 139 26.85 13.74 4.55
C GLU A 139 26.66 13.18 3.12
N GLY A 140 25.47 13.39 2.56
CA GLY A 140 25.15 13.03 1.18
C GLY A 140 23.98 12.05 1.07
N ALA A 141 22.74 12.56 1.18
CA ALA A 141 21.52 11.86 0.80
C ALA A 141 21.29 11.82 -0.72
N CYS A 142 22.36 11.89 -1.51
CA CYS A 142 22.31 11.95 -2.96
C CYS A 142 23.11 10.76 -3.53
N PRO A 143 22.47 9.79 -4.18
CA PRO A 143 23.18 8.99 -5.17
C PRO A 143 23.74 9.92 -6.25
N ASP A 144 24.78 9.52 -6.97
CA ASP A 144 25.28 10.20 -8.17
C ASP A 144 24.26 10.14 -9.33
N ASP A 145 23.00 10.50 -9.09
CA ASP A 145 21.92 10.54 -10.06
C ASP A 145 21.69 12.00 -10.53
N PRO A 146 22.24 12.39 -11.69
CA PRO A 146 22.03 13.71 -12.28
C PRO A 146 20.59 13.95 -12.77
N ALA A 147 19.66 13.00 -12.59
CA ALA A 147 18.36 13.02 -13.23
C ALA A 147 17.26 13.81 -12.49
N CYS A 148 17.41 14.22 -11.22
CA CYS A 148 16.49 15.21 -10.64
C CYS A 148 16.67 16.56 -11.36
N ALA A 149 15.84 16.78 -12.38
CA ALA A 149 15.97 17.88 -13.33
C ALA A 149 16.01 19.22 -12.58
N ALA A 150 17.13 19.92 -12.76
CA ALA A 150 17.49 21.20 -12.16
C ALA A 150 17.98 21.20 -10.70
N ALA A 151 18.74 20.15 -10.32
CA ALA A 151 19.60 20.14 -9.13
C ALA A 151 18.88 20.19 -7.77
N ALA A 152 18.00 19.23 -7.45
CA ALA A 152 17.59 19.06 -6.05
C ALA A 152 18.57 18.19 -5.23
N CYS A 153 19.40 17.38 -5.90
CA CYS A 153 20.49 16.62 -5.26
C CYS A 153 21.85 17.37 -5.28
N GLY A 154 21.89 18.56 -5.87
CA GLY A 154 23.04 19.46 -5.87
C GLY A 154 22.62 20.86 -5.41
N GLU A 155 23.57 21.74 -5.16
CA GLU A 155 23.24 23.13 -4.80
C GLU A 155 22.64 23.85 -6.03
N ARG A 156 21.33 24.14 -6.00
CA ARG A 156 20.69 24.96 -7.04
C ARG A 156 20.90 26.43 -6.74
N ARG A 157 21.69 27.12 -7.56
CA ARG A 157 21.84 28.57 -7.47
C ARG A 157 20.69 29.28 -8.20
N VAL A 158 19.89 30.05 -7.48
CA VAL A 158 18.77 30.83 -8.02
C VAL A 158 19.05 32.32 -7.82
N SER A 159 18.93 33.11 -8.88
CA SER A 159 19.06 34.56 -8.79
C SER A 159 17.86 35.15 -8.05
N ALA A 160 18.11 35.96 -7.03
CA ALA A 160 17.04 36.68 -6.34
C ALA A 160 16.26 37.60 -7.27
N ALA A 161 16.89 38.10 -8.34
CA ALA A 161 16.23 38.96 -9.34
C ALA A 161 15.21 38.22 -10.21
N SER A 162 15.37 36.91 -10.41
CA SER A 162 14.42 36.10 -11.21
C SER A 162 13.22 35.59 -10.41
N LEU A 163 13.21 35.79 -9.10
CA LEU A 163 12.13 35.30 -8.24
C LEU A 163 10.85 36.15 -8.42
N PRO A 164 9.66 35.53 -8.41
CA PRO A 164 8.41 36.29 -8.46
C PRO A 164 8.21 37.13 -7.21
N ASP A 165 7.47 38.23 -7.34
CA ASP A 165 7.03 39.02 -6.19
C ASP A 165 6.11 38.19 -5.27
N TYR A 166 6.23 38.44 -3.98
CA TYR A 166 5.36 37.83 -2.99
C TYR A 166 3.91 38.28 -3.15
N ALA A 167 3.02 37.29 -3.19
CA ALA A 167 1.60 37.51 -3.11
C ALA A 167 1.01 36.50 -2.12
N GLU A 168 0.39 37.02 -1.06
CA GLU A 168 -0.18 36.22 0.02
C GLU A 168 -1.13 35.13 -0.50
N ARG A 169 -1.98 35.45 -1.48
CA ARG A 169 -2.90 34.49 -2.15
C ARG A 169 -2.22 33.27 -2.80
N ASN A 170 -0.92 33.37 -3.12
CA ASN A 170 -0.18 32.29 -3.77
C ASN A 170 0.42 31.30 -2.76
N VAL A 171 0.49 31.68 -1.48
CA VAL A 171 1.14 30.87 -0.43
C VAL A 171 0.22 30.58 0.74
N LEU A 172 -0.81 31.40 0.98
CA LEU A 172 -1.82 31.18 2.00
C LEU A 172 -3.04 30.49 1.42
N HIS A 173 -3.48 29.45 2.14
CA HIS A 173 -4.51 28.48 1.80
C HIS A 173 -5.66 28.97 0.91
N HIS A 174 -5.61 28.52 -0.35
CA HIS A 174 -6.76 28.39 -1.23
C HIS A 174 -6.73 26.98 -1.82
N ALA A 175 -7.78 26.19 -1.56
CA ALA A 175 -8.09 24.86 -2.12
C ALA A 175 -6.91 23.88 -2.33
N CYS A 176 -6.95 22.74 -1.65
CA CYS A 176 -6.07 21.61 -1.96
C CYS A 176 -6.45 20.95 -3.30
N PHE A 177 -5.51 20.20 -3.88
CA PHE A 177 -5.73 19.38 -5.06
C PHE A 177 -6.07 17.94 -4.65
N ASP A 178 -7.30 17.50 -4.92
CA ASP A 178 -7.76 16.14 -4.65
C ASP A 178 -7.27 15.19 -5.76
N ALA A 179 -6.02 14.75 -5.63
CA ALA A 179 -5.41 13.84 -6.58
C ALA A 179 -6.11 12.48 -6.65
N ALA A 180 -6.58 11.95 -5.51
CA ALA A 180 -7.26 10.66 -5.47
C ALA A 180 -8.53 10.66 -6.32
N THR A 181 -9.35 11.71 -6.20
CA THR A 181 -10.59 11.85 -6.99
C THR A 181 -10.30 12.29 -8.43
N CYS A 182 -9.34 13.21 -8.64
CA CYS A 182 -8.99 13.66 -9.99
C CYS A 182 -8.51 12.52 -10.91
N PHE A 183 -7.75 11.57 -10.36
CA PHE A 183 -7.15 10.47 -11.11
C PHE A 183 -7.92 9.15 -10.98
N GLU A 184 -9.14 9.16 -10.43
CA GLU A 184 -9.97 7.95 -10.28
C GLU A 184 -10.28 7.27 -11.63
N GLY A 185 -10.51 8.07 -12.68
CA GLY A 185 -10.72 7.61 -14.06
C GLY A 185 -9.50 7.81 -14.97
N ALA A 186 -8.29 7.92 -14.41
CA ALA A 186 -7.10 8.24 -15.19
C ALA A 186 -6.75 7.13 -16.18
N SER A 187 -6.23 7.53 -17.34
CA SER A 187 -5.74 6.60 -18.36
C SER A 187 -4.22 6.41 -18.21
N PRO A 188 -3.72 5.17 -18.14
CA PRO A 188 -2.28 4.93 -18.20
C PRO A 188 -1.72 5.35 -19.55
N VAL A 189 -0.52 5.90 -19.53
CA VAL A 189 0.26 6.14 -20.75
C VAL A 189 0.87 4.81 -21.17
N GLU A 190 0.41 4.28 -22.29
CA GLU A 190 0.92 3.04 -22.86
C GLU A 190 2.37 3.21 -23.36
N GLU A 191 3.12 2.11 -23.45
CA GLU A 191 4.54 2.12 -23.81
C GLU A 191 4.82 2.82 -25.16
N GLY A 192 3.93 2.67 -26.14
CA GLY A 192 4.06 3.33 -27.44
C GLY A 192 3.82 4.84 -27.43
N ASP A 193 3.17 5.37 -26.40
CA ASP A 193 2.90 6.80 -26.25
C ASP A 193 4.02 7.54 -25.50
N LEU A 194 4.87 6.80 -24.76
CA LEU A 194 6.01 7.34 -24.02
C LEU A 194 7.30 7.21 -24.85
N ASP A 195 7.96 8.33 -25.09
CA ASP A 195 9.34 8.35 -25.60
C ASP A 195 10.30 8.48 -24.41
N PRO A 196 11.00 7.40 -23.99
CA PRO A 196 11.90 7.45 -22.85
C PRO A 196 13.21 8.20 -23.14
N ALA A 197 13.62 8.34 -24.40
CA ALA A 197 14.87 9.01 -24.77
C ALA A 197 14.72 10.54 -24.68
N ASP A 198 13.56 11.04 -25.11
CA ASP A 198 13.23 12.47 -25.03
C ASP A 198 12.40 12.82 -23.78
N CYS A 199 12.02 11.80 -23.00
CA CYS A 199 11.15 11.88 -21.83
C CYS A 199 9.88 12.71 -22.10
N THR A 200 9.16 12.32 -23.15
CA THR A 200 7.92 12.95 -23.58
C THR A 200 6.80 11.94 -23.75
N ILE A 201 5.56 12.37 -23.57
CA ILE A 201 4.38 11.59 -23.94
C ILE A 201 3.68 12.20 -25.15
N ALA A 202 2.96 11.37 -25.88
CA ALA A 202 2.18 11.76 -27.05
C ALA A 202 1.24 12.95 -26.77
N ALA A 203 1.01 13.75 -27.81
CA ALA A 203 0.09 14.87 -27.75
C ALA A 203 -1.31 14.41 -27.33
N ARG A 204 -1.99 15.21 -26.52
CA ARG A 204 -3.36 14.97 -26.08
C ARG A 204 -4.23 16.17 -26.43
N ASP A 205 -5.43 15.89 -26.92
CA ASP A 205 -6.45 16.90 -27.18
C ASP A 205 -7.00 17.44 -25.86
N GLY A 206 -7.18 18.76 -25.79
CA GLY A 206 -7.66 19.43 -24.58
C GLY A 206 -6.62 19.54 -23.46
N GLY A 207 -7.08 20.04 -22.31
CA GLY A 207 -6.26 20.17 -21.11
C GLY A 207 -6.10 18.82 -20.40
N VAL A 208 -4.89 18.54 -19.92
CA VAL A 208 -4.58 17.32 -19.18
C VAL A 208 -3.89 17.65 -17.86
N ASN A 209 -4.08 16.78 -16.89
CA ASN A 209 -3.21 16.63 -15.73
C ASN A 209 -2.37 15.37 -15.92
N VAL A 210 -1.15 15.39 -15.41
CA VAL A 210 -0.22 14.26 -15.44
C VAL A 210 0.13 13.88 -14.00
N ALA A 211 0.13 12.59 -13.70
CA ALA A 211 0.62 12.08 -12.43
C ALA A 211 1.53 10.87 -12.63
N ILE A 212 2.38 10.64 -11.63
CA ILE A 212 3.11 9.41 -11.47
C ILE A 212 2.20 8.44 -10.71
N ALA A 213 1.93 7.28 -11.28
CA ALA A 213 1.30 6.18 -10.59
C ALA A 213 2.36 5.38 -9.83
N THR A 214 2.21 5.24 -8.52
CA THR A 214 3.17 4.57 -7.63
C THR A 214 2.57 3.26 -7.09
N GLU A 215 3.38 2.46 -6.37
CA GLU A 215 2.81 1.36 -5.58
C GLU A 215 2.13 1.86 -4.30
N GLY A 216 2.53 2.98 -3.69
CA GLY A 216 1.92 3.40 -2.41
C GLY A 216 2.21 4.83 -1.96
N ASP A 217 3.17 5.52 -2.57
CA ASP A 217 3.45 6.95 -2.32
C ASP A 217 2.46 7.88 -3.05
N GLY A 218 2.28 9.08 -2.54
CA GLY A 218 1.33 10.06 -3.06
C GLY A 218 -0.07 9.90 -2.47
N ALA A 219 -1.02 10.60 -3.05
CA ALA A 219 -2.42 10.54 -2.63
C ALA A 219 -3.06 9.26 -3.18
N CYS A 220 -3.51 8.40 -2.27
CA CYS A 220 -4.15 7.14 -2.61
C CYS A 220 -5.68 7.26 -2.50
N GLY A 221 -6.38 6.68 -3.47
CA GLY A 221 -7.83 6.53 -3.50
C GLY A 221 -8.24 5.11 -3.87
N ALA A 222 -9.47 4.93 -4.34
CA ALA A 222 -9.98 3.62 -4.75
C ALA A 222 -9.29 3.06 -6.02
N ALA A 223 -8.82 3.94 -6.91
CA ALA A 223 -8.21 3.56 -8.19
C ALA A 223 -6.69 3.34 -8.13
N GLY A 224 -6.02 3.78 -7.06
CA GLY A 224 -4.56 3.69 -6.92
C GLY A 224 -3.95 4.88 -6.18
N CYS A 225 -2.63 5.00 -6.28
CA CYS A 225 -1.82 6.03 -5.63
C CYS A 225 -1.14 6.92 -6.66
N PHE A 226 -1.29 8.24 -6.49
CA PHE A 226 -0.89 9.22 -7.49
C PHE A 226 -0.08 10.36 -6.87
N VAL A 227 1.05 10.68 -7.51
CA VAL A 227 1.82 11.90 -7.27
C VAL A 227 1.58 12.84 -8.46
N PRO A 228 0.72 13.86 -8.32
CA PRO A 228 0.41 14.76 -9.43
C PRO A 228 1.58 15.69 -9.71
N LEU A 229 1.91 15.85 -10.99
CA LEU A 229 2.96 16.74 -11.45
C LEU A 229 2.40 18.14 -11.70
N ASP A 230 3.12 19.16 -11.25
CA ASP A 230 2.73 20.55 -11.48
C ASP A 230 2.70 20.89 -12.98
N ALA A 231 1.59 21.45 -13.44
CA ALA A 231 1.41 21.82 -14.83
C ALA A 231 2.25 23.05 -15.21
N GLU A 232 2.84 22.99 -16.40
CA GLU A 232 3.67 24.04 -17.01
C GLU A 232 4.86 24.52 -16.15
N SER A 233 5.40 23.63 -15.31
CA SER A 233 6.44 23.90 -14.32
C SER A 233 7.80 23.32 -14.69
N ASP A 234 8.89 23.92 -14.18
CA ASP A 234 10.26 23.40 -14.33
C ASP A 234 10.44 22.03 -13.68
N PHE A 235 9.62 21.75 -12.66
CA PHE A 235 9.71 20.54 -11.86
C PHE A 235 8.58 19.54 -12.12
N GLY A 236 7.62 19.92 -12.96
CA GLY A 236 6.51 19.07 -13.36
C GLY A 236 6.57 18.79 -14.86
N TRP A 237 5.48 19.03 -15.58
CA TRP A 237 5.40 18.77 -17.01
C TRP A 237 5.14 20.04 -17.80
N ARG A 238 5.51 20.05 -19.09
CA ARG A 238 5.23 21.17 -20.01
C ARG A 238 4.77 20.72 -21.37
N ARG A 239 3.85 21.42 -22.00
CA ARG A 239 3.56 21.21 -23.42
C ARG A 239 4.66 21.84 -24.29
N ARG A 240 5.16 21.07 -25.24
CA ARG A 240 6.13 21.49 -26.25
C ARG A 240 5.43 22.06 -27.48
N ASP A 241 6.18 22.80 -28.29
CA ASP A 241 5.69 23.40 -29.54
C ASP A 241 5.22 22.35 -30.57
N ASP A 242 5.75 21.13 -30.52
CA ASP A 242 5.32 19.99 -31.34
C ASP A 242 4.04 19.30 -30.82
N GLY A 243 3.45 19.83 -29.75
CA GLY A 243 2.24 19.33 -29.10
C GLY A 243 2.49 18.18 -28.11
N ARG A 244 3.70 17.62 -28.03
CA ARG A 244 4.05 16.58 -27.05
C ARG A 244 4.13 17.18 -25.65
N ILE A 245 4.06 16.33 -24.64
CA ILE A 245 4.17 16.75 -23.24
C ILE A 245 5.53 16.28 -22.71
N ALA A 246 6.39 17.22 -22.34
CA ALA A 246 7.65 16.98 -21.65
C ALA A 246 7.40 16.60 -20.19
N LEU A 247 8.00 15.50 -19.76
CA LEU A 247 7.99 15.04 -18.38
C LEU A 247 9.32 15.40 -17.68
N PRO A 248 9.38 15.34 -16.33
CA PRO A 248 10.65 15.44 -15.63
C PRO A 248 11.60 14.32 -16.07
N LYS A 249 12.80 14.66 -16.55
CA LYS A 249 13.78 13.68 -17.06
C LYS A 249 14.06 12.53 -16.10
N ALA A 250 14.06 12.82 -14.79
CA ALA A 250 14.21 11.83 -13.72
C ALA A 250 13.30 10.63 -13.89
N LEU A 251 12.03 10.88 -14.23
CA LEU A 251 10.98 9.87 -14.31
C LEU A 251 11.28 8.81 -15.37
N CYS A 252 11.93 9.19 -16.47
CA CYS A 252 12.15 8.31 -17.62
C CYS A 252 13.43 7.46 -17.53
N SER A 253 14.11 7.42 -16.38
CA SER A 253 15.21 6.48 -16.19
C SER A 253 14.68 5.03 -16.22
N PRO A 254 15.42 4.06 -16.80
CA PRO A 254 14.94 2.69 -16.93
C PRO A 254 14.49 2.06 -15.60
N GLY A 255 15.24 2.30 -14.52
CA GLY A 255 14.89 1.79 -13.18
C GLY A 255 13.62 2.42 -12.59
N ARG A 256 13.27 3.65 -12.97
CA ARG A 256 12.02 4.29 -12.53
C ARG A 256 10.84 3.87 -13.37
N LEU A 257 10.97 3.81 -14.69
CA LEU A 257 9.90 3.30 -15.56
C LEU A 257 9.55 1.84 -15.30
N ALA A 258 10.49 1.05 -14.75
CA ALA A 258 10.21 -0.33 -14.33
C ALA A 258 9.25 -0.43 -13.13
N ARG A 259 9.19 0.59 -12.26
CA ARG A 259 8.41 0.58 -11.00
C ARG A 259 7.32 1.63 -10.91
N LEU A 260 7.40 2.69 -11.73
CA LEU A 260 6.44 3.80 -11.78
C LEU A 260 5.64 3.75 -13.08
N GLY A 261 4.39 4.18 -13.02
CA GLY A 261 3.58 4.46 -14.20
C GLY A 261 3.44 5.96 -14.44
N VAL A 262 3.06 6.33 -15.66
CA VAL A 262 2.58 7.68 -15.97
C VAL A 262 1.10 7.56 -16.31
N VAL A 263 0.28 8.41 -15.70
CA VAL A 263 -1.16 8.48 -15.97
C VAL A 263 -1.56 9.90 -16.33
N VAL A 264 -2.62 10.00 -17.13
CA VAL A 264 -3.21 11.29 -17.51
C VAL A 264 -4.69 11.33 -17.16
N SER A 265 -5.16 12.51 -16.74
CA SER A 265 -6.58 12.79 -16.47
C SER A 265 -6.99 14.08 -17.17
N PRO A 266 -8.20 14.18 -17.74
CA PRO A 266 -8.67 15.41 -18.38
C PRO A 266 -8.85 16.55 -17.37
N VAL A 267 -8.53 17.77 -17.80
CA VAL A 267 -8.80 18.98 -17.01
C VAL A 267 -10.30 19.28 -17.04
N THR A 268 -10.89 19.41 -15.86
CA THR A 268 -12.30 19.77 -15.66
C THR A 268 -12.44 20.79 -14.53
N PRO A 269 -13.60 21.40 -14.30
CA PRO A 269 -13.80 22.26 -13.13
C PRO A 269 -13.58 21.52 -11.79
N ALA A 270 -13.83 20.21 -11.74
CA ALA A 270 -13.61 19.38 -10.56
C ALA A 270 -12.15 18.90 -10.45
N CYS A 271 -11.43 18.80 -11.56
CA CYS A 271 -9.99 18.60 -11.59
C CYS A 271 -9.27 19.66 -12.44
N PRO A 272 -9.01 20.86 -11.90
CA PRO A 272 -8.24 21.89 -12.59
C PRO A 272 -6.77 21.47 -12.76
N PRO A 273 -5.94 22.19 -13.53
CA PRO A 273 -4.51 21.88 -13.62
C PRO A 273 -3.83 21.97 -12.25
N LYS A 274 -3.05 20.96 -11.84
CA LYS A 274 -2.26 21.01 -10.60
C LYS A 274 -1.23 22.13 -10.68
N GLN A 275 -1.21 23.02 -9.69
CA GLN A 275 -0.22 24.10 -9.56
C GLN A 275 0.64 23.93 -8.31
N ILE A 276 1.86 24.46 -8.33
CA ILE A 276 2.80 24.38 -7.18
C ILE A 276 2.19 24.97 -5.90
N ALA A 277 1.37 26.02 -6.00
CA ALA A 277 0.72 26.63 -4.85
C ALA A 277 -0.34 25.73 -4.17
N GLN A 278 -0.80 24.65 -4.82
CA GLN A 278 -1.87 23.79 -4.33
C GLN A 278 -1.29 22.56 -3.61
N PRO A 279 -1.48 22.44 -2.27
CA PRO A 279 -1.09 21.22 -1.55
C PRO A 279 -2.05 20.07 -1.91
N LEU A 280 -1.66 18.83 -1.62
CA LEU A 280 -2.59 17.71 -1.75
C LEU A 280 -3.67 17.76 -0.68
N CYS A 281 -4.87 17.31 -1.05
CA CYS A 281 -5.93 17.13 -0.07
C CYS A 281 -5.61 15.94 0.87
N PRO A 282 -6.04 15.99 2.14
CA PRO A 282 -6.04 14.82 3.00
C PRO A 282 -6.82 13.66 2.37
N ALA A 283 -6.45 12.43 2.71
CA ALA A 283 -7.20 11.25 2.28
C ALA A 283 -8.65 11.34 2.79
N ALA A 284 -9.62 11.06 1.93
CA ALA A 284 -11.02 11.09 2.34
C ALA A 284 -11.37 9.82 3.13
N GLU A 285 -12.11 10.01 4.23
CA GLU A 285 -12.57 8.93 5.11
C GLU A 285 -13.80 8.19 4.55
N GLY A 286 -14.05 6.98 5.06
CA GLY A 286 -15.28 6.23 4.79
C GLY A 286 -15.40 5.61 3.40
N ARG A 287 -14.34 5.64 2.59
CA ARG A 287 -14.27 4.95 1.29
C ARG A 287 -13.07 4.01 1.21
N PRO A 288 -13.11 2.98 0.34
CA PRO A 288 -11.95 2.14 0.09
C PRO A 288 -10.74 2.96 -0.39
N VAL A 289 -9.59 2.71 0.20
CA VAL A 289 -8.31 3.34 -0.15
C VAL A 289 -7.29 2.24 -0.43
N VAL A 290 -6.62 2.33 -1.58
CA VAL A 290 -5.50 1.45 -1.91
C VAL A 290 -4.31 1.78 -1.01
N LEU A 291 -3.75 0.77 -0.33
CA LEU A 291 -2.50 0.87 0.42
C LEU A 291 -1.29 0.52 -0.45
N ALA A 292 -1.45 -0.47 -1.32
CA ALA A 292 -0.44 -0.91 -2.25
C ALA A 292 -1.08 -1.21 -3.62
N ALA A 293 -0.90 -0.33 -4.60
CA ALA A 293 -1.32 -0.50 -5.98
C ALA A 293 -0.28 -1.26 -6.79
N ARG A 294 -0.63 -1.66 -8.02
CA ARG A 294 0.31 -2.23 -9.00
C ARG A 294 1.01 -3.50 -8.51
N GLN A 295 0.26 -4.36 -7.82
CA GLN A 295 0.76 -5.64 -7.32
C GLN A 295 0.57 -6.73 -8.39
N ARG A 296 1.48 -7.71 -8.43
CA ARG A 296 1.46 -8.84 -9.37
C ARG A 296 0.78 -10.04 -8.74
N SER A 297 -0.52 -10.16 -8.99
CA SER A 297 -1.36 -11.26 -8.50
C SER A 297 -1.18 -11.52 -7.00
N PRO A 298 -1.43 -10.53 -6.12
CA PRO A 298 -1.44 -10.75 -4.68
C PRO A 298 -2.48 -11.81 -4.29
N VAL A 299 -2.19 -12.67 -3.31
CA VAL A 299 -3.03 -13.87 -3.01
C VAL A 299 -3.57 -13.88 -1.59
N SER A 300 -2.72 -13.62 -0.60
CA SER A 300 -3.05 -13.70 0.83
C SER A 300 -2.58 -12.45 1.55
N LEU A 301 -3.27 -12.08 2.63
CA LEU A 301 -2.87 -10.97 3.49
C LEU A 301 -3.01 -11.34 4.97
N ALA A 302 -2.20 -10.71 5.82
CA ALA A 302 -2.39 -10.65 7.26
C ALA A 302 -2.10 -9.24 7.78
N VAL A 303 -2.64 -8.92 8.94
CA VAL A 303 -2.53 -7.60 9.55
C VAL A 303 -1.83 -7.75 10.90
N SER A 304 -0.74 -7.02 11.09
CA SER A 304 -0.02 -6.87 12.37
C SER A 304 -0.36 -5.52 12.99
N GLU A 305 0.03 -5.26 14.24
CA GLU A 305 -0.07 -3.92 14.87
C GLU A 305 0.64 -2.82 14.06
N THR A 306 1.68 -3.16 13.31
CA THR A 306 2.55 -2.20 12.62
C THR A 306 2.26 -2.08 11.12
N GLY A 307 1.49 -2.99 10.53
CA GLY A 307 1.27 -2.97 9.09
C GLY A 307 0.41 -4.11 8.54
N VAL A 308 0.31 -4.12 7.22
CA VAL A 308 -0.34 -5.17 6.43
C VAL A 308 0.75 -5.90 5.65
N LEU A 309 0.72 -7.23 5.67
CA LEU A 309 1.62 -8.10 4.93
C LEU A 309 0.83 -8.88 3.88
N TRP A 310 1.43 -9.14 2.72
CA TRP A 310 0.82 -9.95 1.67
C TRP A 310 1.84 -10.77 0.88
N THR A 311 1.34 -11.84 0.26
CA THR A 311 2.06 -12.61 -0.76
C THR A 311 1.73 -12.08 -2.15
N GLU A 312 2.74 -11.94 -3.00
CA GLU A 312 2.61 -11.73 -4.44
C GLU A 312 3.08 -12.97 -5.18
N GLN A 313 2.17 -13.58 -5.94
CA GLN A 313 2.45 -14.85 -6.61
C GLN A 313 3.59 -14.74 -7.64
N GLY A 314 3.76 -13.58 -8.27
CA GLY A 314 4.69 -13.42 -9.38
C GLY A 314 4.07 -13.90 -10.71
N THR A 315 4.92 -14.30 -11.65
CA THR A 315 4.51 -14.73 -12.99
C THR A 315 4.35 -16.25 -13.08
N LEU A 316 3.48 -16.69 -13.99
CA LEU A 316 3.35 -18.09 -14.41
C LEU A 316 3.98 -18.26 -15.80
N SER A 317 4.63 -19.39 -16.05
CA SER A 317 5.22 -19.73 -17.35
C SER A 317 4.14 -19.86 -18.42
N ASP A 318 4.49 -19.44 -19.63
CA ASP A 318 3.70 -19.61 -20.85
C ASP A 318 4.33 -20.65 -21.81
N GLU A 319 5.49 -21.21 -21.43
CA GLU A 319 6.28 -22.12 -22.26
C GLU A 319 5.83 -23.60 -22.19
N HIS A 320 5.01 -23.96 -21.19
CA HIS A 320 4.53 -25.33 -20.98
C HIS A 320 2.99 -25.41 -21.02
N GLU A 321 2.43 -26.57 -21.38
CA GLU A 321 0.97 -26.80 -21.37
C GLU A 321 0.38 -26.65 -19.95
N ASP A 322 1.20 -26.91 -18.92
CA ASP A 322 0.89 -26.64 -17.52
C ASP A 322 1.52 -25.30 -17.09
N LEU A 323 0.69 -24.36 -16.60
CA LEU A 323 1.14 -23.05 -16.11
C LEU A 323 2.00 -23.21 -14.84
N GLU A 324 3.32 -23.30 -15.01
CA GLU A 324 4.26 -23.48 -13.89
C GLU A 324 4.67 -22.14 -13.27
N PRO A 325 4.77 -22.03 -11.93
CA PRO A 325 5.29 -20.84 -11.27
C PRO A 325 6.72 -20.47 -11.67
N ASN A 326 6.99 -19.18 -11.88
CA ASN A 326 8.35 -18.65 -11.85
C ASN A 326 8.79 -18.32 -10.42
N VAL A 327 10.09 -18.08 -10.24
CA VAL A 327 10.72 -17.75 -8.95
C VAL A 327 10.93 -16.23 -8.85
N ASP A 328 9.86 -15.47 -9.13
CA ASP A 328 9.82 -14.02 -9.12
C ASP A 328 8.73 -13.45 -8.20
N GLY A 329 8.02 -14.33 -7.48
CA GLY A 329 7.08 -13.94 -6.43
C GLY A 329 7.77 -13.27 -5.24
N ALA A 330 6.97 -12.64 -4.39
CA ALA A 330 7.46 -11.89 -3.26
C ALA A 330 6.54 -11.99 -2.03
N VAL A 331 7.08 -11.62 -0.87
CA VAL A 331 6.30 -11.26 0.31
C VAL A 331 6.63 -9.81 0.64
N LYS A 332 5.58 -9.00 0.78
CA LYS A 332 5.68 -7.56 0.98
C LYS A 332 4.93 -7.12 2.23
N ARG A 333 5.25 -5.91 2.71
CA ARG A 333 4.52 -5.23 3.79
C ARG A 333 4.38 -3.74 3.54
N VAL A 334 3.38 -3.12 4.18
CA VAL A 334 3.15 -1.67 4.19
C VAL A 334 2.58 -1.26 5.55
N ALA A 335 2.79 -0.02 5.97
CA ALA A 335 2.13 0.51 7.16
C ALA A 335 0.60 0.53 6.99
N ARG A 336 -0.15 0.46 8.10
CA ARG A 336 -1.63 0.43 8.05
C ARG A 336 -2.24 1.67 7.40
N GLU A 337 -1.55 2.81 7.51
CA GLU A 337 -1.94 4.07 6.88
C GLU A 337 -1.41 4.22 5.43
N GLY A 338 -0.71 3.22 4.91
CA GLY A 338 -0.13 3.19 3.57
C GLY A 338 1.30 3.74 3.51
N GLY A 339 1.74 4.13 2.31
CA GLY A 339 3.11 4.53 2.03
C GLY A 339 3.81 3.51 1.13
N PRO A 340 5.14 3.63 0.93
CA PRO A 340 5.86 2.73 0.03
C PRO A 340 5.88 1.30 0.57
N PRO A 341 5.42 0.31 -0.22
CA PRO A 341 5.61 -1.10 0.12
C PRO A 341 7.08 -1.49 0.27
N GLU A 342 7.37 -2.35 1.24
CA GLU A 342 8.68 -2.96 1.45
C GLU A 342 8.64 -4.45 1.12
N THR A 343 9.59 -4.92 0.31
CA THR A 343 9.79 -6.33 0.04
C THR A 343 10.57 -6.98 1.17
N ILE A 344 9.94 -7.91 1.91
CA ILE A 344 10.60 -8.67 2.98
C ILE A 344 11.23 -9.98 2.47
N ALA A 345 10.71 -10.52 1.37
CA ALA A 345 11.30 -11.67 0.68
C ALA A 345 11.03 -11.57 -0.83
N SER A 346 12.08 -11.56 -1.63
CA SER A 346 12.01 -11.64 -3.09
C SER A 346 12.28 -13.07 -3.58
N LYS A 347 12.07 -13.35 -4.88
CA LYS A 347 12.44 -14.63 -5.52
C LYS A 347 11.78 -15.84 -4.85
N GLN A 348 10.50 -15.70 -4.55
CA GLN A 348 9.68 -16.77 -4.00
C GLN A 348 8.99 -17.53 -5.14
N ALA A 349 8.85 -18.85 -5.00
CA ALA A 349 8.22 -19.70 -6.01
C ALA A 349 6.70 -19.76 -5.78
N ALA A 350 5.95 -18.86 -6.42
CA ALA A 350 4.51 -18.65 -6.22
C ALA A 350 4.09 -18.74 -4.75
N PRO A 351 4.47 -17.77 -3.92
CA PRO A 351 4.01 -17.74 -2.53
C PRO A 351 2.49 -17.62 -2.50
N ARG A 352 1.81 -18.48 -1.72
CA ARG A 352 0.33 -18.56 -1.71
C ARG A 352 -0.27 -17.94 -0.47
N HIS A 353 -0.24 -18.64 0.66
CA HIS A 353 -0.83 -18.17 1.91
C HIS A 353 0.24 -17.79 2.91
N LEU A 354 -0.03 -16.78 3.73
CA LEU A 354 0.83 -16.42 4.85
C LEU A 354 0.07 -16.51 6.18
N ALA A 355 0.81 -16.66 7.26
CA ALA A 355 0.32 -16.59 8.63
C ALA A 355 1.29 -15.76 9.47
N LEU A 356 0.74 -14.95 10.38
CA LEU A 356 1.50 -14.05 11.25
C LEU A 356 1.35 -14.53 12.70
N ALA A 357 2.48 -14.76 13.38
CA ALA A 357 2.50 -15.06 14.80
C ALA A 357 2.50 -13.78 15.64
N ASP A 358 2.05 -13.86 16.89
CA ASP A 358 2.04 -12.74 17.84
C ASP A 358 3.45 -12.18 18.11
N SER A 359 4.49 -13.00 17.92
CA SER A 359 5.89 -12.59 18.00
C SER A 359 6.33 -11.66 16.86
N GLY A 360 5.50 -11.50 15.82
CA GLY A 360 5.84 -10.84 14.56
C GLY A 360 6.54 -11.74 13.55
N GLU A 361 6.73 -13.03 13.84
CA GLU A 361 7.23 -14.01 12.88
C GLU A 361 6.20 -14.28 11.77
N VAL A 362 6.67 -14.35 10.53
CA VAL A 362 5.84 -14.53 9.35
C VAL A 362 6.17 -15.87 8.71
N PHE A 363 5.16 -16.69 8.45
CA PHE A 363 5.26 -17.94 7.72
C PHE A 363 4.50 -17.84 6.40
N TRP A 364 5.00 -18.47 5.34
CA TRP A 364 4.25 -18.58 4.07
C TRP A 364 4.54 -19.89 3.33
N THR A 365 3.62 -20.25 2.44
CA THR A 365 3.75 -21.42 1.56
C THR A 365 4.37 -21.02 0.23
N ASN A 366 5.41 -21.72 -0.22
CA ASN A 366 5.82 -21.71 -1.62
C ASN A 366 5.29 -22.97 -2.31
N ARG A 367 4.57 -22.79 -3.42
CA ARG A 367 4.00 -23.90 -4.20
C ARG A 367 5.09 -24.75 -4.88
N GLY A 368 6.20 -24.11 -5.24
CA GLY A 368 7.34 -24.73 -5.91
C GLY A 368 7.21 -24.79 -7.43
N VAL A 369 8.27 -25.25 -8.10
CA VAL A 369 8.39 -25.42 -9.56
C VAL A 369 8.70 -26.89 -9.83
N ALA A 370 8.16 -27.48 -10.89
CA ALA A 370 8.43 -28.89 -11.21
C ALA A 370 9.93 -29.14 -11.36
N GLY A 371 10.44 -30.19 -10.72
CA GLY A 371 11.85 -30.57 -10.82
C GLY A 371 12.85 -29.74 -10.00
N ALA A 372 12.41 -28.76 -9.20
CA ALA A 372 13.27 -28.01 -8.27
C ALA A 372 12.81 -28.14 -6.81
N ALA A 373 13.76 -28.09 -5.87
CA ALA A 373 13.55 -28.12 -4.42
C ALA A 373 12.95 -26.79 -3.88
N ALA A 374 11.87 -26.30 -4.50
CA ALA A 374 11.29 -24.97 -4.24
C ALA A 374 9.97 -25.00 -3.46
N THR A 375 9.33 -26.17 -3.28
CA THR A 375 8.20 -26.32 -2.36
C THR A 375 8.73 -26.33 -0.93
N ALA A 376 8.33 -25.32 -0.16
CA ALA A 376 8.75 -25.15 1.21
C ALA A 376 7.72 -24.35 2.00
N LEU A 377 7.63 -24.63 3.29
CA LEU A 377 7.11 -23.68 4.26
C LEU A 377 8.25 -22.76 4.63
N MET A 378 8.10 -21.49 4.31
CA MET A 378 9.10 -20.46 4.52
C MET A 378 8.80 -19.69 5.80
N ARG A 379 9.83 -19.05 6.35
CA ARG A 379 9.69 -18.16 7.49
C ARG A 379 10.59 -16.93 7.41
N TRP A 380 10.16 -15.89 8.12
CA TRP A 380 10.92 -14.65 8.29
C TRP A 380 10.67 -14.05 9.67
N LEU A 381 11.75 -13.54 10.27
CA LEU A 381 11.74 -12.88 11.57
C LEU A 381 12.15 -11.41 11.39
N PRO A 382 11.39 -10.43 11.91
CA PRO A 382 11.70 -9.01 11.76
C PRO A 382 13.10 -8.58 12.18
N ARG A 383 13.72 -9.29 13.13
CA ARG A 383 15.10 -9.05 13.60
C ARG A 383 16.10 -10.14 13.21
N GLY A 384 15.67 -11.14 12.43
CA GLY A 384 16.42 -12.39 12.20
C GLY A 384 17.16 -12.48 10.86
N GLY A 385 17.14 -11.43 10.04
CA GLY A 385 17.78 -11.42 8.72
C GLY A 385 16.86 -11.90 7.60
N ASN A 386 17.41 -12.59 6.61
CA ASN A 386 16.70 -12.99 5.39
C ASN A 386 15.72 -14.14 5.62
N ALA A 387 14.69 -14.20 4.77
CA ALA A 387 13.77 -15.33 4.66
C ALA A 387 14.51 -16.65 4.44
N LYS A 388 14.03 -17.73 5.08
CA LYS A 388 14.58 -19.08 4.91
C LYS A 388 13.51 -20.16 5.02
N PRO A 389 13.77 -21.38 4.49
CA PRO A 389 12.87 -22.50 4.72
C PRO A 389 12.77 -22.86 6.21
N TRP A 390 11.55 -23.11 6.67
CA TRP A 390 11.24 -23.71 7.97
C TRP A 390 11.04 -25.23 7.85
N LEU A 391 10.29 -25.65 6.82
CA LEU A 391 10.13 -27.07 6.45
C LEU A 391 10.33 -27.23 4.95
N ASN A 392 11.24 -28.12 4.57
CA ASN A 392 11.48 -28.50 3.17
C ASN A 392 10.59 -29.66 2.75
N VAL A 393 10.49 -29.92 1.44
CA VAL A 393 9.71 -31.02 0.86
C VAL A 393 10.00 -32.39 1.50
N GLU A 394 11.27 -32.67 1.84
CA GLU A 394 11.68 -33.92 2.51
C GLU A 394 11.08 -34.05 3.91
N GLN A 395 11.09 -32.96 4.69
CA GLN A 395 10.53 -32.94 6.05
C GLN A 395 9.00 -32.95 6.03
N LEU A 396 8.39 -32.35 5.00
CA LEU A 396 6.95 -32.42 4.79
C LEU A 396 6.50 -33.86 4.47
N GLY A 397 7.37 -34.67 3.87
CA GLY A 397 7.11 -36.08 3.56
C GLY A 397 5.98 -36.30 2.55
N PHE A 398 5.64 -35.25 1.78
CA PHE A 398 4.53 -35.24 0.83
C PHE A 398 4.82 -34.26 -0.31
N SER A 399 4.61 -34.68 -1.56
CA SER A 399 4.97 -33.92 -2.76
C SER A 399 3.88 -32.94 -3.24
N GLY A 400 2.68 -32.98 -2.68
CA GLY A 400 1.59 -32.12 -3.12
C GLY A 400 1.73 -30.66 -2.69
N SER A 401 1.01 -29.79 -3.41
CA SER A 401 1.09 -28.34 -3.30
C SER A 401 0.62 -27.83 -1.94
N LEU A 402 1.46 -27.04 -1.28
CA LEU A 402 1.05 -26.28 -0.09
C LEU A 402 0.07 -25.17 -0.48
N GLU A 403 -1.06 -25.07 0.22
CA GLU A 403 -2.06 -24.02 -0.05
C GLU A 403 -2.21 -23.05 1.12
N ALA A 404 -2.82 -23.47 2.23
CA ALA A 404 -3.20 -22.59 3.33
C ALA A 404 -2.34 -22.77 4.58
N LEU A 405 -2.36 -21.74 5.43
CA LEU A 405 -1.68 -21.66 6.72
C LEU A 405 -2.57 -20.99 7.76
N ALA A 406 -2.50 -21.45 9.01
CA ALA A 406 -3.03 -20.74 10.17
C ALA A 406 -2.28 -21.14 11.43
N LEU A 407 -2.43 -20.31 12.45
CA LEU A 407 -1.76 -20.42 13.74
C LEU A 407 -2.82 -20.44 14.84
N ASP A 408 -2.62 -21.25 15.88
CA ASP A 408 -3.45 -21.20 17.10
C ASP A 408 -2.72 -20.56 18.29
N GLY A 409 -1.55 -19.98 18.05
CA GLY A 409 -0.63 -19.43 19.05
C GLY A 409 0.48 -20.40 19.47
N GLU A 410 0.26 -21.72 19.38
CA GLU A 410 1.26 -22.73 19.76
C GLU A 410 1.76 -23.57 18.58
N SER A 411 0.95 -23.72 17.53
CA SER A 411 1.23 -24.58 16.38
C SER A 411 0.91 -23.88 15.06
N LEU A 412 1.73 -24.18 14.05
CA LEU A 412 1.44 -23.86 12.66
C LEU A 412 0.75 -25.04 12.00
N PHE A 413 -0.36 -24.77 11.34
CA PHE A 413 -1.15 -25.73 10.57
C PHE A 413 -1.08 -25.38 9.09
N TRP A 414 -1.08 -26.40 8.22
CA TRP A 414 -1.08 -26.21 6.77
C TRP A 414 -1.94 -27.22 6.04
N THR A 415 -2.41 -26.84 4.85
CA THR A 415 -3.05 -27.77 3.90
C THR A 415 -2.10 -28.10 2.76
N GLN A 416 -2.13 -29.37 2.33
CA GLN A 416 -1.48 -29.85 1.13
C GLN A 416 -2.54 -30.44 0.20
N LEU A 417 -2.65 -29.87 -1.00
CA LEU A 417 -3.50 -30.41 -2.06
C LEU A 417 -2.89 -31.70 -2.63
N PRO A 418 -3.74 -32.62 -3.10
CA PRO A 418 -3.29 -33.87 -3.71
C PRO A 418 -2.44 -33.63 -4.97
N ASP A 419 -1.49 -34.52 -5.20
CA ASP A 419 -0.67 -34.60 -6.42
C ASP A 419 -0.36 -36.08 -6.72
N GLY A 420 -0.21 -36.44 -8.00
CA GLY A 420 0.27 -37.75 -8.43
C GLY A 420 -0.50 -38.96 -7.89
N GLY A 421 -1.81 -38.82 -7.62
CA GLY A 421 -2.67 -39.88 -7.08
C GLY A 421 -2.64 -40.03 -5.55
N ALA A 422 -1.87 -39.22 -4.84
CA ALA A 422 -1.87 -39.18 -3.38
C ALA A 422 -3.03 -38.32 -2.83
N LEU A 423 -3.54 -38.66 -1.64
CA LEU A 423 -4.57 -37.86 -0.97
C LEU A 423 -3.95 -36.59 -0.38
N GLY A 424 -4.70 -35.50 -0.34
CA GLY A 424 -4.30 -34.30 0.39
C GLY A 424 -4.12 -34.55 1.89
N ARG A 425 -3.60 -33.54 2.58
CA ARG A 425 -3.29 -33.60 4.02
C ARG A 425 -3.57 -32.28 4.71
N VAL A 426 -3.98 -32.38 5.97
CA VAL A 426 -3.81 -31.31 6.97
C VAL A 426 -2.63 -31.68 7.85
N GLY A 427 -1.57 -30.87 7.83
CA GLY A 427 -0.38 -31.06 8.66
C GLY A 427 -0.30 -30.01 9.75
N PHE A 428 0.45 -30.31 10.81
CA PHE A 428 0.78 -29.34 11.84
C PHE A 428 2.15 -29.60 12.46
N ALA A 429 2.74 -28.57 13.06
CA ALA A 429 3.95 -28.66 13.86
C ALA A 429 3.88 -27.60 14.96
N ALA A 430 4.36 -27.94 16.15
CA ALA A 430 4.48 -26.99 17.25
C ALA A 430 5.56 -25.94 16.92
N LEU A 431 5.31 -24.70 17.33
CA LEU A 431 6.31 -23.63 17.32
C LEU A 431 7.25 -23.83 18.51
N ASP A 432 8.28 -24.66 18.34
CA ASP A 432 9.31 -24.91 19.36
C ASP A 432 10.29 -23.71 19.42
N PRO A 433 10.54 -23.10 20.59
CA PRO A 433 11.57 -22.08 20.76
C PRO A 433 12.99 -22.51 20.33
N ARG A 434 13.27 -23.81 20.29
CA ARG A 434 14.53 -24.39 19.79
C ARG A 434 14.59 -24.49 18.27
N ASP A 435 13.49 -24.21 17.58
CA ASP A 435 13.40 -24.20 16.13
C ASP A 435 13.70 -25.57 15.49
N GLU A 436 13.25 -26.64 16.14
CA GLU A 436 13.35 -28.02 15.67
C GLU A 436 11.93 -28.55 15.36
N PRO A 437 11.32 -28.19 14.22
CA PRO A 437 9.95 -28.55 13.93
C PRO A 437 9.79 -30.06 13.72
N ALA A 438 8.78 -30.65 14.36
CA ALA A 438 8.38 -32.04 14.20
C ALA A 438 7.00 -32.09 13.51
N PRO A 439 6.95 -32.20 12.16
CA PRO A 439 5.70 -32.18 11.42
C PRO A 439 4.90 -33.48 11.60
N GLU A 440 3.61 -33.34 11.89
CA GLU A 440 2.65 -34.43 12.09
C GLU A 440 1.46 -34.32 11.14
N THR A 441 0.79 -35.44 10.88
CA THR A 441 -0.45 -35.48 10.06
C THR A 441 -1.66 -35.40 10.98
N LEU A 442 -2.48 -34.38 10.78
CA LEU A 442 -3.73 -34.19 11.51
C LEU A 442 -4.88 -34.99 10.89
N ASP A 443 -5.02 -34.88 9.57
CA ASP A 443 -6.04 -35.57 8.76
C ASP A 443 -5.50 -35.84 7.35
N GLY A 444 -5.87 -36.98 6.76
CA GLY A 444 -5.47 -37.43 5.42
C GLY A 444 -6.62 -37.32 4.42
N THR A 445 -7.13 -36.11 4.22
CA THR A 445 -8.34 -35.85 3.40
C THR A 445 -8.04 -35.65 1.92
N HIS A 446 -8.96 -36.03 1.04
CA HIS A 446 -8.73 -35.99 -0.40
C HIS A 446 -8.42 -34.59 -0.95
N ARG A 447 -8.97 -33.48 -0.42
CA ARG A 447 -8.72 -32.11 -0.93
C ARG A 447 -8.88 -30.97 0.10
N ALA A 448 -8.17 -31.05 1.23
CA ALA A 448 -8.11 -29.92 2.17
C ALA A 448 -7.59 -28.65 1.47
N ASN A 449 -8.35 -27.56 1.54
CA ASN A 449 -8.07 -26.32 0.81
C ASN A 449 -7.68 -25.18 1.76
N ARG A 450 -8.65 -24.64 2.51
CA ARG A 450 -8.40 -23.57 3.48
C ARG A 450 -8.50 -24.11 4.90
N LEU A 451 -7.85 -23.40 5.83
CA LEU A 451 -7.98 -23.66 7.24
C LEU A 451 -7.94 -22.37 8.05
N ALA A 452 -8.54 -22.42 9.23
CA ALA A 452 -8.47 -21.40 10.25
C ALA A 452 -8.14 -22.08 11.58
N ALA A 453 -7.32 -21.43 12.40
CA ALA A 453 -6.94 -21.93 13.71
C ALA A 453 -7.00 -20.79 14.72
N ALA A 454 -7.43 -21.12 15.94
CA ALA A 454 -7.52 -20.20 17.07
C ALA A 454 -7.68 -21.01 18.36
N ASN A 455 -7.00 -20.63 19.44
CA ASN A 455 -7.19 -21.16 20.80
C ASN A 455 -7.39 -22.69 20.87
N ASN A 456 -6.41 -23.45 20.38
CA ASN A 456 -6.42 -24.92 20.35
C ASN A 456 -7.53 -25.56 19.48
N VAL A 457 -8.16 -24.80 18.59
CA VAL A 457 -9.10 -25.28 17.59
C VAL A 457 -8.50 -25.07 16.22
N VAL A 458 -8.60 -26.07 15.36
CA VAL A 458 -8.34 -25.94 13.93
C VAL A 458 -9.54 -26.46 13.16
N CYS A 459 -9.97 -25.70 12.17
CA CYS A 459 -11.02 -26.09 11.23
C CYS A 459 -10.52 -25.93 9.81
N TRP A 460 -10.97 -26.81 8.91
CA TRP A 460 -10.56 -26.78 7.51
C TRP A 460 -11.71 -27.12 6.57
N THR A 461 -11.61 -26.60 5.36
CA THR A 461 -12.51 -26.90 4.25
C THR A 461 -11.90 -27.99 3.38
N ASP A 462 -12.72 -28.96 2.99
CA ASP A 462 -12.44 -29.91 1.93
C ASP A 462 -13.39 -29.60 0.77
N VAL A 463 -12.83 -29.21 -0.38
CA VAL A 463 -13.62 -28.79 -1.54
C VAL A 463 -14.37 -29.94 -2.21
N GLY A 464 -13.99 -31.20 -1.95
CA GLY A 464 -14.50 -32.36 -2.68
C GLY A 464 -14.01 -32.41 -4.14
N PRO A 465 -14.28 -33.50 -4.89
CA PRO A 465 -13.71 -33.72 -6.23
C PRO A 465 -14.12 -32.67 -7.28
N ASP A 466 -13.24 -32.39 -8.26
CA ASP A 466 -13.49 -31.42 -9.35
C ASP A 466 -14.59 -31.87 -10.32
N SER A 467 -14.62 -33.14 -10.69
CA SER A 467 -15.61 -33.75 -11.58
C SER A 467 -16.87 -34.15 -10.81
N ALA A 468 -17.70 -33.17 -10.48
CA ALA A 468 -19.09 -33.48 -10.22
C ALA A 468 -19.80 -33.63 -11.57
N GLU A 469 -19.80 -34.85 -12.14
CA GLU A 469 -20.62 -35.17 -13.34
C GLU A 469 -22.11 -34.83 -13.14
N ASP A 470 -22.56 -34.64 -11.89
CA ASP A 470 -23.97 -34.41 -11.51
C ASP A 470 -24.22 -33.15 -10.65
N GLY A 471 -23.29 -32.19 -10.55
CA GLY A 471 -23.52 -30.96 -9.75
C GLY A 471 -23.76 -31.16 -8.24
N ALA A 472 -23.46 -32.35 -7.71
CA ALA A 472 -23.69 -32.68 -6.31
C ALA A 472 -22.69 -32.00 -5.35
N ALA A 473 -23.21 -31.45 -4.26
CA ALA A 473 -22.44 -30.86 -3.17
C ALA A 473 -21.68 -31.97 -2.40
N LYS A 474 -20.36 -32.04 -2.57
CA LYS A 474 -19.50 -33.10 -2.01
C LYS A 474 -18.41 -32.58 -1.08
N GLY A 475 -18.37 -31.28 -0.81
CA GLY A 475 -17.41 -30.68 0.13
C GLY A 475 -17.77 -30.99 1.57
N SER A 476 -16.81 -30.76 2.48
CA SER A 476 -17.05 -30.85 3.92
C SER A 476 -16.28 -29.77 4.67
N VAL A 477 -16.78 -29.41 5.85
CA VAL A 477 -16.05 -28.60 6.82
C VAL A 477 -15.88 -29.43 8.08
N ARG A 478 -14.64 -29.48 8.57
CA ARG A 478 -14.25 -30.30 9.72
C ARG A 478 -13.50 -29.45 10.72
N CYS A 479 -13.62 -29.81 11.99
CA CYS A 479 -12.96 -29.14 13.09
C CYS A 479 -12.36 -30.17 14.05
N LYS A 480 -11.22 -29.82 14.65
CA LYS A 480 -10.61 -30.58 15.72
C LYS A 480 -10.16 -29.65 16.83
N LYS A 481 -10.56 -29.97 18.06
CA LYS A 481 -9.97 -29.39 19.27
C LYS A 481 -8.71 -30.19 19.61
N ARG A 482 -7.59 -29.55 19.91
CA ARG A 482 -6.28 -30.19 20.09
C ARG A 482 -6.28 -31.42 21.02
N ARG A 483 -7.06 -31.37 22.12
CA ARG A 483 -7.15 -32.47 23.10
C ARG A 483 -8.25 -33.49 22.80
N ALA A 484 -9.09 -33.24 21.79
CA ALA A 484 -10.11 -34.19 21.37
C ALA A 484 -9.49 -35.27 20.48
N SER A 485 -9.91 -36.52 20.71
CA SER A 485 -9.50 -37.66 19.88
C SER A 485 -10.17 -37.67 18.52
N GLU A 486 -11.33 -37.03 18.39
CA GLU A 486 -12.18 -37.10 17.20
C GLU A 486 -12.16 -35.79 16.40
N ILE A 487 -12.22 -35.94 15.07
CA ILE A 487 -12.46 -34.86 14.12
C ILE A 487 -13.97 -34.76 13.93
N VAL A 488 -14.54 -33.59 14.20
CA VAL A 488 -15.98 -33.35 14.07
C VAL A 488 -16.28 -32.81 12.67
N SER A 489 -17.22 -33.43 11.97
CA SER A 489 -17.80 -32.85 10.75
C SER A 489 -18.88 -31.85 11.15
N VAL A 490 -18.63 -30.57 10.87
CA VAL A 490 -19.55 -29.45 11.18
C VAL A 490 -20.34 -29.00 9.94
N GLY A 491 -19.90 -29.42 8.75
CA GLY A 491 -20.60 -29.27 7.49
C GLY A 491 -20.34 -30.47 6.59
N ALA A 492 -21.40 -31.02 5.99
CA ALA A 492 -21.34 -32.17 5.09
C ALA A 492 -22.22 -31.89 3.86
N GLY A 493 -21.73 -32.30 2.68
CA GLY A 493 -22.41 -32.00 1.43
C GLY A 493 -22.37 -30.49 1.12
N GLU A 494 -21.24 -29.85 1.38
CA GLU A 494 -21.04 -28.42 1.14
C GLU A 494 -20.76 -28.16 -0.34
N ARG A 495 -21.22 -27.00 -0.83
CA ARG A 495 -21.12 -26.59 -2.23
C ARG A 495 -19.79 -25.89 -2.52
N LYS A 496 -18.71 -26.68 -2.54
CA LYS A 496 -17.32 -26.20 -2.68
C LYS A 496 -16.98 -25.13 -1.62
N PRO A 497 -16.79 -25.53 -0.35
CA PRO A 497 -16.42 -24.60 0.71
C PRO A 497 -15.00 -24.04 0.46
N TYR A 498 -14.84 -22.71 0.46
CA TYR A 498 -13.56 -22.01 0.26
C TYR A 498 -13.06 -21.40 1.57
N GLY A 499 -13.25 -20.09 1.76
CA GLY A 499 -12.79 -19.35 2.92
C GLY A 499 -13.47 -19.82 4.19
N ILE A 500 -12.70 -19.85 5.27
CA ILE A 500 -13.14 -20.26 6.61
C ILE A 500 -12.54 -19.31 7.63
N ALA A 501 -13.30 -18.97 8.67
CA ALA A 501 -12.87 -18.10 9.75
C ALA A 501 -13.36 -18.63 11.10
N LEU A 502 -12.53 -18.42 12.11
CA LEU A 502 -12.82 -18.63 13.52
C LEU A 502 -12.72 -17.29 14.25
N ASP A 503 -13.44 -17.20 15.35
CA ASP A 503 -13.17 -16.15 16.34
C ASP A 503 -11.81 -16.41 16.99
N ALA A 504 -10.90 -15.44 16.90
CA ALA A 504 -9.53 -15.58 17.41
C ALA A 504 -9.51 -15.70 18.94
N GLU A 505 -10.45 -15.07 19.65
CA GLU A 505 -10.50 -15.06 21.11
C GLU A 505 -11.38 -16.17 21.66
N ASN A 506 -12.54 -16.41 21.05
CA ASN A 506 -13.52 -17.35 21.57
C ASN A 506 -14.09 -18.23 20.45
N PRO A 507 -13.33 -19.23 19.95
CA PRO A 507 -13.79 -20.11 18.89
C PRO A 507 -14.85 -21.08 19.43
N ALA A 508 -16.10 -20.63 19.45
CA ALA A 508 -17.28 -21.44 19.76
C ALA A 508 -18.07 -21.82 18.50
N GLU A 509 -17.96 -20.99 17.46
CA GLU A 509 -18.58 -21.16 16.16
C GLU A 509 -17.52 -20.99 15.06
N VAL A 510 -17.78 -21.62 13.92
CA VAL A 510 -16.98 -21.50 12.71
C VAL A 510 -17.85 -20.97 11.58
N PHE A 511 -17.27 -20.09 10.77
CA PHE A 511 -17.93 -19.49 9.62
C PHE A 511 -17.17 -19.87 8.36
N TRP A 512 -17.89 -20.15 7.27
CA TRP A 512 -17.29 -20.38 5.98
C TRP A 512 -18.17 -19.86 4.86
N VAL A 513 -17.57 -19.77 3.67
CA VAL A 513 -18.28 -19.45 2.44
C VAL A 513 -18.26 -20.64 1.49
N ASN A 514 -19.39 -20.87 0.83
CA ASN A 514 -19.49 -21.80 -0.28
C ASN A 514 -19.40 -21.01 -1.60
N PHE A 515 -18.60 -21.50 -2.53
CA PHE A 515 -18.35 -20.85 -3.82
C PHE A 515 -19.64 -20.59 -4.59
N GLU A 516 -20.65 -21.43 -4.41
CA GLU A 516 -21.95 -21.34 -5.07
C GLU A 516 -22.90 -20.28 -4.46
N GLY A 517 -22.43 -19.47 -3.50
CA GLY A 517 -23.16 -18.29 -3.05
C GLY A 517 -23.82 -18.41 -1.67
N GLU A 518 -23.18 -19.08 -0.71
CA GLU A 518 -23.69 -19.17 0.67
C GLU A 518 -22.64 -18.68 1.68
N VAL A 519 -23.13 -18.05 2.76
CA VAL A 519 -22.36 -17.84 3.98
C VAL A 519 -22.99 -18.70 5.07
N VAL A 520 -22.17 -19.51 5.72
CA VAL A 520 -22.62 -20.55 6.67
C VAL A 520 -21.94 -20.36 8.02
N ARG A 521 -22.68 -20.63 9.09
CA ARG A 521 -22.21 -20.63 10.48
C ARG A 521 -22.56 -21.97 11.13
N ALA A 522 -21.63 -22.57 11.86
CA ALA A 522 -21.90 -23.78 12.63
C ALA A 522 -21.25 -23.78 14.01
N SER A 523 -21.81 -24.55 14.94
CA SER A 523 -21.17 -24.85 16.21
C SER A 523 -20.04 -25.86 16.02
N LEU A 524 -18.97 -25.75 16.81
CA LEU A 524 -17.81 -26.64 16.68
C LEU A 524 -18.07 -28.11 17.03
N ASP A 525 -19.19 -28.40 17.69
CA ASP A 525 -19.65 -29.76 17.99
C ASP A 525 -20.58 -30.33 16.89
N GLY A 526 -20.87 -29.56 15.84
CA GLY A 526 -21.75 -29.95 14.74
C GLY A 526 -23.25 -29.97 15.08
N ALA A 527 -23.64 -29.56 16.30
CA ALA A 527 -25.05 -29.57 16.73
C ALA A 527 -25.92 -28.53 15.99
N ARG A 528 -25.31 -27.46 15.48
CA ARG A 528 -25.97 -26.38 14.73
C ARG A 528 -25.23 -26.09 13.43
N ARG A 529 -25.97 -25.98 12.33
CA ARG A 529 -25.50 -25.48 11.03
C ARG A 529 -26.57 -24.57 10.42
N ASP A 530 -26.25 -23.30 10.29
CA ASP A 530 -27.13 -22.26 9.74
C ASP A 530 -26.56 -21.69 8.44
N VAL A 531 -27.34 -21.71 7.36
CA VAL A 531 -27.07 -20.89 6.18
C VAL A 531 -27.58 -19.48 6.47
N ILE A 532 -26.68 -18.57 6.86
CA ILE A 532 -27.06 -17.21 7.28
C ILE A 532 -27.38 -16.32 6.08
N VAL A 533 -26.70 -16.54 4.95
CA VAL A 533 -27.01 -15.91 3.67
C VAL A 533 -27.12 -17.01 2.62
N GLN A 534 -28.23 -16.99 1.90
CA GLN A 534 -28.51 -17.92 0.80
C GLN A 534 -28.53 -17.15 -0.52
N ASP A 535 -28.08 -17.81 -1.59
CA ASP A 535 -28.21 -17.36 -2.98
C ASP A 535 -27.75 -15.90 -3.18
N LEU A 536 -26.44 -15.71 -3.14
CA LEU A 536 -25.79 -14.44 -3.47
C LEU A 536 -25.95 -14.02 -4.95
N GLY A 537 -26.80 -14.69 -5.74
CA GLY A 537 -27.14 -14.34 -7.12
C GLY A 537 -26.07 -14.67 -8.16
N ALA A 538 -24.88 -15.10 -7.74
CA ALA A 538 -23.82 -15.67 -8.58
C ALA A 538 -22.75 -16.37 -7.71
N PRO A 539 -22.02 -17.37 -8.24
CA PRO A 539 -20.86 -17.93 -7.55
C PRO A 539 -19.75 -16.89 -7.36
N GLY A 540 -18.86 -17.11 -6.40
CA GLY A 540 -17.71 -16.24 -6.16
C GLY A 540 -17.31 -15.90 -4.72
N PRO A 541 -18.06 -16.23 -3.65
CA PRO A 541 -17.55 -16.06 -2.29
C PRO A 541 -16.20 -16.78 -2.11
N TYR A 542 -15.19 -16.07 -1.61
CA TYR A 542 -13.83 -16.59 -1.58
C TYR A 542 -13.14 -16.40 -0.23
N GLY A 543 -12.98 -15.17 0.23
CA GLY A 543 -12.43 -14.82 1.54
C GLY A 543 -13.52 -14.52 2.57
N ILE A 544 -13.23 -14.80 3.85
CA ILE A 544 -14.11 -14.47 4.97
C ILE A 544 -13.28 -14.06 6.19
N ALA A 545 -13.74 -13.05 6.92
CA ALA A 545 -13.15 -12.57 8.16
C ALA A 545 -14.23 -12.19 9.17
N LEU A 546 -13.88 -12.18 10.45
CA LEU A 546 -14.79 -11.90 11.56
C LEU A 546 -14.18 -10.81 12.43
N ASP A 547 -15.03 -9.91 12.94
CA ASP A 547 -14.72 -9.16 14.15
C ASP A 547 -15.72 -9.53 15.26
N GLU A 548 -15.75 -8.79 16.38
CA GLU A 548 -16.64 -9.06 17.51
C GLU A 548 -18.14 -9.11 17.12
N ARG A 549 -18.56 -8.43 16.05
CA ARG A 549 -19.99 -8.21 15.74
C ARG A 549 -20.38 -8.54 14.31
N GLN A 550 -19.43 -8.55 13.38
CA GLN A 550 -19.65 -8.59 11.95
C GLN A 550 -18.88 -9.73 11.30
N VAL A 551 -19.50 -10.29 10.26
CA VAL A 551 -18.87 -11.20 9.31
C VAL A 551 -18.69 -10.45 8.01
N TYR A 552 -17.50 -10.52 7.45
CA TYR A 552 -17.11 -9.89 6.20
C TYR A 552 -16.71 -10.96 5.21
N TRP A 553 -17.08 -10.79 3.95
CA TRP A 553 -16.66 -11.72 2.91
C TRP A 553 -16.46 -11.03 1.57
N THR A 554 -15.61 -11.61 0.73
CA THR A 554 -15.36 -11.16 -0.63
C THR A 554 -16.10 -12.04 -1.61
N ASN A 555 -16.76 -11.41 -2.60
CA ASN A 555 -17.30 -12.10 -3.76
C ASN A 555 -16.42 -11.77 -4.96
N ARG A 556 -15.48 -12.67 -5.26
CA ARG A 556 -14.44 -12.47 -6.27
C ARG A 556 -15.01 -12.14 -7.65
N LEU A 557 -15.98 -12.92 -8.12
CA LEU A 557 -16.54 -12.77 -9.48
C LEU A 557 -17.49 -11.57 -9.61
N GLN A 558 -18.15 -11.17 -8.52
CA GLN A 558 -19.04 -10.01 -8.51
C GLN A 558 -18.29 -8.69 -8.25
N GLY A 559 -17.04 -8.75 -7.80
CA GLY A 559 -16.25 -7.56 -7.48
C GLY A 559 -16.78 -6.80 -6.26
N THR A 560 -17.31 -7.51 -5.27
CA THR A 560 -17.86 -6.88 -4.06
C THR A 560 -17.21 -7.39 -2.77
N VAL A 561 -17.08 -6.50 -1.79
CA VAL A 561 -16.85 -6.84 -0.39
C VAL A 561 -18.17 -6.63 0.34
N ASN A 562 -18.56 -7.59 1.19
CA ASN A 562 -19.84 -7.58 1.87
C ASN A 562 -19.69 -7.72 3.38
N VAL A 563 -20.74 -7.35 4.09
CA VAL A 563 -20.82 -7.34 5.54
C VAL A 563 -22.21 -7.74 6.04
N LEU A 564 -22.25 -8.48 7.14
CA LEU A 564 -23.48 -8.79 7.87
C LEU A 564 -23.17 -8.95 9.36
N ARG A 565 -24.18 -8.85 10.22
CA ARG A 565 -24.01 -9.18 11.64
C ARG A 565 -23.71 -10.68 11.82
N ARG A 566 -22.81 -11.00 12.74
CA ARG A 566 -22.47 -12.39 13.10
C ARG A 566 -23.64 -13.18 13.65
N ASP A 567 -24.59 -12.52 14.31
CA ASP A 567 -25.80 -13.11 14.90
C ASP A 567 -27.03 -13.09 13.96
N ALA A 568 -26.82 -12.79 12.66
CA ALA A 568 -27.88 -12.78 11.68
C ALA A 568 -28.66 -14.12 11.65
N LEU A 569 -29.97 -14.00 11.38
CA LEU A 569 -30.88 -15.12 11.27
C LEU A 569 -30.61 -15.89 9.97
N PRO A 570 -30.85 -17.22 9.95
CA PRO A 570 -30.80 -18.00 8.72
C PRO A 570 -31.66 -17.39 7.60
N GLY A 571 -31.14 -17.37 6.37
CA GLY A 571 -31.82 -16.79 5.22
C GLY A 571 -31.94 -15.26 5.23
N SER A 572 -31.02 -14.56 5.90
CA SER A 572 -30.97 -13.09 5.84
C SER A 572 -30.74 -12.62 4.40
N ALA A 573 -31.55 -11.66 3.96
CA ALA A 573 -31.52 -11.17 2.59
C ALA A 573 -30.39 -10.16 2.37
N CYS A 574 -29.57 -10.41 1.34
CA CYS A 574 -28.55 -9.47 0.84
C CYS A 574 -28.95 -8.85 -0.52
N GLY A 575 -30.23 -8.92 -0.89
CA GLY A 575 -30.76 -8.31 -2.12
C GLY A 575 -30.57 -6.79 -2.18
N ASP A 576 -30.59 -6.24 -3.39
CA ASP A 576 -30.45 -4.79 -3.67
C ASP A 576 -29.17 -4.14 -3.08
N GLY A 577 -28.11 -4.94 -2.87
CA GLY A 577 -26.85 -4.45 -2.32
C GLY A 577 -26.86 -4.19 -0.81
N ALA A 578 -27.87 -4.69 -0.08
CA ALA A 578 -28.01 -4.44 1.37
C ALA A 578 -26.81 -4.86 2.22
N CYS A 579 -26.05 -5.86 1.75
CA CYS A 579 -24.83 -6.33 2.41
C CYS A 579 -23.55 -5.73 1.81
N THR A 580 -23.64 -4.97 0.73
CA THR A 580 -22.45 -4.49 0.00
C THR A 580 -21.77 -3.36 0.74
N LEU A 581 -20.53 -3.63 1.14
CA LEU A 581 -19.64 -2.67 1.78
C LEU A 581 -18.81 -1.90 0.75
N ALA A 582 -18.35 -2.60 -0.29
CA ALA A 582 -17.61 -2.02 -1.41
C ALA A 582 -17.97 -2.76 -2.70
N ALA A 583 -18.02 -2.03 -3.83
CA ALA A 583 -18.28 -2.56 -5.16
C ALA A 583 -17.17 -2.14 -6.14
N GLY A 584 -17.18 -2.70 -7.35
CA GLY A 584 -16.20 -2.37 -8.39
C GLY A 584 -14.79 -2.85 -8.09
N GLN A 585 -14.64 -3.85 -7.21
CA GLN A 585 -13.35 -4.41 -6.83
C GLN A 585 -12.83 -5.38 -7.89
N ASN A 586 -11.52 -5.35 -8.16
CA ASN A 586 -10.90 -6.20 -9.18
C ASN A 586 -10.52 -7.57 -8.60
N ASN A 587 -11.41 -8.56 -8.74
CA ASN A 587 -11.24 -9.90 -8.19
C ASN A 587 -10.87 -9.90 -6.70
N PRO A 588 -11.74 -9.38 -5.80
CA PRO A 588 -11.43 -9.35 -4.37
C PRO A 588 -11.26 -10.77 -3.81
N GLY A 589 -10.14 -11.01 -3.13
CA GLY A 589 -9.68 -12.30 -2.66
C GLY A 589 -9.62 -12.39 -1.13
N ALA A 590 -8.42 -12.54 -0.57
CA ALA A 590 -8.21 -12.60 0.88
C ALA A 590 -8.72 -11.34 1.59
N ILE A 591 -9.22 -11.50 2.81
CA ILE A 591 -9.75 -10.42 3.65
C ILE A 591 -9.33 -10.67 5.11
N ALA A 592 -8.96 -9.60 5.82
CA ALA A 592 -8.72 -9.61 7.26
C ALA A 592 -9.24 -8.31 7.88
N VAL A 593 -9.38 -8.30 9.20
CA VAL A 593 -9.91 -7.16 9.94
C VAL A 593 -9.12 -6.96 11.23
N ASP A 594 -9.03 -5.71 11.67
CA ASP A 594 -8.59 -5.36 13.02
C ASP A 594 -9.66 -4.51 13.72
N GLY A 595 -9.33 -3.86 14.84
CA GLY A 595 -10.26 -2.99 15.56
C GLY A 595 -10.66 -1.71 14.81
N GLU A 596 -9.88 -1.30 13.81
CA GLU A 596 -10.00 0.01 13.16
C GLU A 596 -10.43 -0.07 11.69
N ALA A 597 -10.13 -1.16 10.99
CA ALA A 597 -10.29 -1.26 9.56
C ALA A 597 -10.51 -2.69 9.05
N ILE A 598 -10.93 -2.75 7.79
CA ILE A 598 -11.11 -3.94 6.99
C ILE A 598 -10.11 -3.87 5.85
N TYR A 599 -9.41 -4.96 5.60
CA TYR A 599 -8.35 -5.05 4.60
C TYR A 599 -8.65 -6.20 3.66
N TRP A 600 -8.50 -5.99 2.36
CA TRP A 600 -8.64 -7.05 1.37
C TRP A 600 -7.63 -6.92 0.23
N ILE A 601 -7.40 -8.05 -0.42
CA ILE A 601 -6.66 -8.11 -1.68
C ILE A 601 -7.63 -7.97 -2.84
N ASN A 602 -7.26 -7.15 -3.82
CA ASN A 602 -7.73 -7.26 -5.19
C ASN A 602 -6.66 -8.02 -5.99
N GLU A 603 -6.96 -9.24 -6.43
CA GLU A 603 -5.97 -10.12 -7.09
C GLU A 603 -5.49 -9.54 -8.43
N GLY A 604 -6.30 -8.70 -9.08
CA GLY A 604 -5.99 -8.20 -10.41
C GLY A 604 -6.21 -9.24 -11.51
N SER A 605 -5.51 -9.06 -12.61
CA SER A 605 -5.46 -9.99 -13.73
C SER A 605 -4.42 -11.09 -13.48
N PRO A 606 -4.67 -12.35 -13.88
CA PRO A 606 -3.63 -13.38 -13.86
C PRO A 606 -2.40 -12.96 -14.68
N VAL A 607 -1.21 -13.16 -14.13
CA VAL A 607 0.06 -12.80 -14.75
C VAL A 607 0.64 -14.02 -15.46
N VAL A 608 0.25 -14.23 -16.72
CA VAL A 608 0.76 -15.33 -17.58
C VAL A 608 1.84 -14.80 -18.51
N GLY A 609 2.98 -15.51 -18.57
CA GLY A 609 4.17 -15.09 -19.30
C GLY A 609 4.90 -13.90 -18.66
N PRO A 610 5.98 -13.39 -19.29
CA PRO A 610 6.78 -12.29 -18.73
C PRO A 610 6.08 -10.92 -18.77
N THR A 611 4.94 -10.81 -19.45
CA THR A 611 4.28 -9.53 -19.80
C THR A 611 2.96 -9.25 -19.08
N GLY A 612 2.63 -9.99 -18.02
CA GLY A 612 1.39 -9.77 -17.28
C GLY A 612 1.33 -8.42 -16.55
N LYS A 613 0.10 -7.87 -16.46
CA LYS A 613 -0.15 -6.56 -15.84
C LYS A 613 -0.05 -6.63 -14.32
N ALA A 614 0.64 -5.66 -13.73
CA ALA A 614 0.62 -5.43 -12.30
C ALA A 614 -0.56 -4.51 -11.99
N ASP A 615 -1.76 -5.08 -11.88
CA ASP A 615 -3.04 -4.38 -11.66
C ASP A 615 -3.80 -4.89 -10.42
N GLY A 616 -3.15 -5.72 -9.60
CA GLY A 616 -3.61 -6.09 -8.27
C GLY A 616 -3.36 -4.99 -7.25
N ALA A 617 -4.03 -5.09 -6.10
CA ALA A 617 -3.88 -4.12 -5.01
C ALA A 617 -4.16 -4.68 -3.62
N VAL A 618 -3.59 -4.04 -2.59
CA VAL A 618 -4.02 -4.15 -1.20
C VAL A 618 -4.89 -2.95 -0.87
N VAL A 619 -6.08 -3.19 -0.32
CA VAL A 619 -7.09 -2.16 -0.05
C VAL A 619 -7.47 -2.14 1.42
N ARG A 620 -7.73 -0.94 1.95
CA ARG A 620 -8.21 -0.68 3.30
C ARG A 620 -9.52 0.10 3.27
N LEU A 621 -10.42 -0.22 4.20
CA LEU A 621 -11.57 0.61 4.55
C LEU A 621 -11.62 0.77 6.07
N ALA A 622 -11.55 2.01 6.54
CA ALA A 622 -11.73 2.32 7.95
C ALA A 622 -13.15 1.95 8.40
N LYS A 623 -13.26 1.32 9.57
CA LYS A 623 -14.54 1.06 10.23
C LYS A 623 -15.09 2.38 10.76
N PRO A 624 -16.42 2.55 10.80
CA PRO A 624 -17.01 3.67 11.51
C PRO A 624 -16.60 3.63 12.99
N PRO A 625 -16.39 4.78 13.65
CA PRO A 625 -16.10 4.81 15.07
C PRO A 625 -17.22 4.12 15.86
N PRO A 626 -16.91 3.43 16.98
CA PRO A 626 -17.93 2.83 17.81
C PRO A 626 -18.92 3.90 18.32
N PRO A 627 -20.22 3.57 18.41
CA PRO A 627 -21.28 4.51 18.80
C PRO A 627 -21.20 4.98 20.25
#